data_AF-A0A381ZD22-F1
#
_entry.id   AF-A0A381ZD22-F1
#
_cell.length_a   1.000
_cell.length_b   1.000
_cell.length_c   1.000
_cell.angle_alpha   90.00
_cell.angle_beta   90.00
_cell.angle_gamma   90.00
#
_symmetry.space_group_name_H-M   'P 1'
#
loop_
_entity.id
_entity.type
_entity.pdbx_description
1 polymer ?
#
loop_
_entity_poly.entity_id
_entity_poly.type
_entity_poly.pdbx_seq_one_letter_code
_entity_poly.pdbx_strand_id
1 'polypeptide(L)'
;MKKLTITTRWLAVLVLVTACDQNVRPLTGEGAPPLPPMMRGTTATQRPSDIMPQGGGEVISGTITLAPELSEKLTGREIMFIMARRGGGAPLAVKRVARLAFPMSYTLSGADQMAAG
;
A
#
# COMPACT_ATOMS: atom_id res chain seq x y z
N MET A 1 13.98 17.19 -51.48
CA MET A 1 14.86 16.22 -50.79
C MET A 1 14.77 16.48 -49.29
N LYS A 2 13.98 15.68 -48.56
CA LYS A 2 13.71 15.91 -47.12
C LYS A 2 14.83 15.27 -46.30
N LYS A 3 15.72 16.11 -45.74
CA LYS A 3 16.75 15.66 -44.81
C LYS A 3 16.08 15.32 -43.47
N LEU A 4 15.91 14.01 -43.25
CA LEU A 4 15.37 13.42 -42.05
C LEU A 4 16.44 13.51 -40.94
N THR A 5 16.47 14.64 -40.24
CA THR A 5 17.35 14.84 -39.08
C THR A 5 16.73 14.14 -37.87
N ILE A 6 16.90 12.82 -37.80
CA ILE A 6 16.61 12.02 -36.61
C ILE A 6 17.55 12.52 -35.51
N THR A 7 16.97 13.28 -34.59
CA THR A 7 17.64 13.81 -33.40
C THR A 7 18.19 12.66 -32.58
N THR A 8 19.53 12.59 -32.47
CA THR A 8 20.31 11.61 -31.67
C THR A 8 19.82 11.45 -30.22
N ARG A 9 19.05 12.41 -29.69
CA ARG A 9 18.38 12.29 -28.38
C ARG A 9 17.24 11.29 -28.34
N TRP A 10 16.58 11.02 -29.46
CA TRP A 10 15.47 10.08 -29.53
C TRP A 10 15.96 8.63 -29.55
N LEU A 11 17.12 8.38 -30.16
CA LEU A 11 17.76 7.06 -30.15
C LEU A 11 18.26 6.67 -28.74
N ALA A 12 18.78 7.63 -27.98
CA ALA A 12 19.27 7.39 -26.62
C ALA A 12 18.15 7.06 -25.62
N VAL A 13 16.98 7.69 -25.75
CA VAL A 13 15.80 7.39 -24.91
C VAL A 13 15.24 6.00 -25.24
N LEU A 14 15.25 5.60 -26.52
CA LEU A 14 14.74 4.29 -26.94
C LEU A 14 15.64 3.14 -26.44
N VAL A 15 16.96 3.33 -26.39
CA VAL A 15 17.89 2.31 -25.86
C VAL A 15 17.79 2.19 -24.34
N LEU A 16 17.53 3.28 -23.59
CA LEU A 16 17.48 3.24 -22.12
C LEU A 16 16.20 2.58 -21.58
N VAL A 17 15.06 2.73 -22.26
CA VAL A 17 13.77 2.14 -21.84
C VAL A 17 13.76 0.61 -22.01
N THR A 18 14.57 0.07 -22.92
CA THR A 18 14.51 -1.36 -23.28
C THR A 18 15.25 -2.27 -22.28
N ALA A 19 16.13 -1.74 -21.43
CA ALA A 19 16.95 -2.55 -20.52
C ALA A 19 16.28 -2.93 -19.19
N CYS A 20 15.14 -2.34 -18.84
CA CYS A 20 14.44 -2.66 -17.59
C CYS A 20 13.54 -3.91 -17.69
N ASP A 21 13.29 -4.41 -18.90
CA ASP A 21 12.28 -5.47 -19.15
C ASP A 21 12.83 -6.90 -18.99
N GLN A 22 14.15 -7.10 -18.89
CA GLN A 22 14.77 -8.44 -18.91
C GLN A 22 14.94 -9.14 -17.56
N ASN A 23 14.42 -8.61 -16.45
CA ASN A 23 14.62 -9.22 -15.12
C ASN A 23 13.45 -10.07 -14.60
N VAL A 24 12.52 -10.50 -15.45
CA VAL A 24 11.50 -11.47 -15.04
C VAL A 24 12.10 -12.88 -15.10
N ARG A 25 12.78 -13.27 -14.01
CA ARG A 25 13.24 -14.65 -13.80
C ARG A 25 12.01 -15.57 -13.70
N PRO A 26 11.93 -16.69 -14.44
CA PRO A 26 10.92 -17.71 -14.16
C PRO A 26 11.24 -18.40 -12.83
N LEU A 27 10.20 -18.69 -12.06
CA LEU A 27 10.26 -19.45 -10.80
C LEU A 27 10.64 -20.91 -11.09
N THR A 28 11.94 -21.21 -11.24
CA THR A 28 12.43 -22.59 -11.06
C THR A 28 12.44 -22.90 -9.58
N GLY A 29 11.34 -23.47 -9.11
CA GLY A 29 11.16 -23.98 -7.77
C GLY A 29 10.28 -25.23 -7.78
N GLU A 30 10.55 -26.19 -8.67
CA GLU A 30 9.98 -27.53 -8.54
C GLU A 30 10.86 -28.36 -7.61
N GLY A 31 10.72 -28.08 -6.30
CA GLY A 31 10.99 -29.06 -5.26
C GLY A 31 9.66 -29.67 -4.86
N ALA A 32 9.34 -30.84 -5.40
CA ALA A 32 8.12 -31.57 -5.06
C ALA A 32 8.01 -31.75 -3.53
N PRO A 33 6.85 -31.43 -2.90
CA PRO A 33 6.67 -31.70 -1.48
C PRO A 33 6.58 -33.22 -1.24
N PRO A 34 7.30 -33.79 -0.25
CA PRO A 34 7.01 -35.16 0.17
C PRO A 34 5.63 -35.18 0.85
N LEU A 35 4.81 -36.17 0.47
CA LEU A 35 3.47 -36.37 1.03
C LEU A 35 3.54 -36.57 2.56
N PRO A 36 2.69 -35.91 3.36
CA PRO A 36 2.64 -36.15 4.80
C PRO A 36 1.94 -37.47 5.14
N PRO A 37 2.41 -38.23 6.16
CA PRO A 37 1.67 -39.38 6.68
C PRO A 37 0.38 -38.94 7.39
N MET A 38 -0.69 -39.72 7.19
CA MET A 38 -2.01 -39.49 7.78
C MET A 38 -2.02 -39.68 9.33
N MET A 39 -2.64 -38.71 10.00
CA MET A 39 -3.40 -38.74 11.27
C MET A 39 -2.79 -39.31 12.57
N ARG A 40 -2.79 -38.48 13.62
CA ARG A 40 -3.64 -38.69 14.83
C ARG A 40 -3.75 -37.40 15.67
N GLY A 41 -4.96 -37.12 16.13
CA GLY A 41 -5.38 -35.82 16.62
C GLY A 41 -4.95 -35.47 18.03
N THR A 42 -5.32 -34.24 18.42
CA THR A 42 -5.95 -33.90 19.69
C THR A 42 -6.47 -32.47 19.60
N THR A 43 -7.68 -32.29 20.09
CA THR A 43 -8.40 -31.05 20.34
C THR A 43 -7.51 -29.90 20.84
N ALA A 44 -7.49 -28.79 20.12
CA ALA A 44 -7.26 -27.47 20.70
C ALA A 44 -8.39 -26.56 20.22
N THR A 45 -9.33 -26.27 21.12
CA THR A 45 -10.26 -25.16 21.00
C THR A 45 -9.46 -23.89 20.76
N GLN A 46 -9.36 -23.47 19.50
CA GLN A 46 -8.76 -22.19 19.15
C GLN A 46 -9.75 -21.10 19.57
N ARG A 47 -9.45 -20.42 20.68
CA ARG A 47 -10.18 -19.24 21.15
C ARG A 47 -10.25 -18.24 19.98
N PRO A 48 -11.42 -17.66 19.61
CA PRO A 48 -11.57 -16.77 18.46
C PRO A 48 -10.83 -15.41 18.52
N SER A 49 -9.65 -15.33 19.12
CA SER A 49 -9.02 -14.06 19.48
C SER A 49 -7.89 -13.58 18.57
N ASP A 50 -7.39 -14.38 17.61
CA ASP A 50 -6.33 -13.91 16.71
C ASP A 50 -6.63 -14.22 15.25
N ILE A 51 -7.64 -13.53 14.71
CA ILE A 51 -7.62 -13.17 13.29
C ILE A 51 -6.91 -11.82 13.21
N MET A 52 -5.60 -11.80 13.43
CA MET A 52 -4.80 -10.61 13.16
C MET A 52 -4.82 -10.40 11.64
N PRO A 53 -5.25 -9.24 11.12
CA PRO A 53 -5.21 -9.00 9.68
C PRO A 53 -3.77 -9.17 9.20
N GLN A 54 -3.58 -10.11 8.26
CA GLN A 54 -2.32 -10.41 7.60
C GLN A 54 -1.93 -9.21 6.73
N GLY A 55 -1.33 -8.22 7.37
CA GLY A 55 -0.73 -7.02 6.79
C GLY A 55 0.36 -6.56 7.73
N GLY A 56 1.44 -7.34 7.82
CA GLY A 56 2.56 -7.18 8.76
C GLY A 56 3.38 -5.92 8.49
N GLY A 57 2.77 -4.75 8.68
CA GLY A 57 3.40 -3.44 8.63
C GLY A 57 3.16 -2.69 9.94
N GLU A 58 3.98 -1.67 10.18
CA GLU A 58 3.82 -0.77 11.31
C GLU A 58 2.43 -0.12 11.30
N VAL A 59 1.78 -0.08 12.47
CA VAL A 59 0.44 0.48 12.65
C VAL A 59 0.56 1.81 13.38
N ILE A 60 0.02 2.87 12.79
CA ILE A 60 -0.03 4.20 13.39
C ILE A 60 -1.47 4.49 13.79
N SER A 61 -1.73 4.75 15.06
CA SER A 61 -3.07 5.08 15.54
C SER A 61 -3.07 6.33 16.42
N GLY A 62 -4.21 6.99 16.50
CA GLY A 62 -4.39 8.15 17.36
C GLY A 62 -5.81 8.70 17.35
N THR A 63 -5.98 9.87 17.96
CA THR A 63 -7.25 10.58 18.01
C THR A 63 -7.09 11.93 17.32
N ILE A 64 -8.03 12.26 16.44
CA ILE A 64 -8.13 13.57 15.79
C ILE A 64 -9.23 14.34 16.50
N THR A 65 -8.88 15.51 17.00
CA THR A 65 -9.81 16.52 17.52
C THR A 65 -9.93 17.67 16.52
N LEU A 66 -11.02 18.41 16.60
CA LEU A 66 -11.27 19.55 15.73
C LEU A 66 -11.44 20.81 16.59
N ALA A 67 -10.80 21.90 16.20
CA ALA A 67 -11.03 23.19 16.81
C ALA A 67 -12.50 23.61 16.61
N PRO A 68 -13.16 24.23 17.61
CA PRO A 68 -14.56 24.66 17.50
C PRO A 68 -14.83 25.55 16.29
N GLU A 69 -13.93 26.47 15.97
CA GLU A 69 -14.06 27.41 14.85
C GLU A 69 -14.07 26.73 13.47
N LEU A 70 -13.59 25.49 13.39
CA LEU A 70 -13.59 24.69 12.18
C LEU A 70 -14.80 23.74 12.13
N SER A 71 -15.37 23.34 13.27
CA SER A 71 -16.57 22.50 13.30
C SER A 71 -17.78 23.23 12.71
N GLU A 72 -17.89 24.53 12.96
CA GLU A 72 -18.94 25.40 12.40
C GLU A 72 -18.88 25.51 10.87
N LYS A 73 -17.73 25.20 10.26
CA LYS A 73 -17.51 25.27 8.81
C LYS A 73 -17.79 23.95 8.09
N LEU A 74 -18.01 22.86 8.84
CA LEU A 74 -18.32 21.57 8.25
C LEU A 74 -19.76 21.55 7.74
N THR A 75 -19.92 21.06 6.51
CA THR A 75 -21.20 20.87 5.83
C THR A 75 -21.65 19.41 5.82
N GLY A 76 -20.85 18.51 6.40
CA GLY A 76 -21.09 17.06 6.43
C GLY A 76 -20.73 16.35 5.13
N ARG A 77 -20.11 17.05 4.17
CA ARG A 77 -19.69 16.50 2.86
C ARG A 77 -18.18 16.50 2.68
N GLU A 78 -17.44 16.88 3.72
CA GLU A 78 -16.00 16.96 3.71
C GLU A 78 -15.36 15.58 3.65
N ILE A 79 -14.20 15.51 3.00
CA ILE A 79 -13.39 14.30 2.94
C ILE A 79 -12.06 14.63 3.62
N MET A 80 -11.66 13.79 4.57
CA MET A 80 -10.36 13.89 5.23
C MET A 80 -9.41 12.83 4.69
N PHE A 81 -8.16 13.21 4.47
CA PHE A 81 -7.08 12.31 4.10
C PHE A 81 -6.04 12.29 5.23
N ILE A 82 -5.74 11.08 5.72
CA ILE A 82 -4.69 10.84 6.71
C ILE A 82 -3.51 10.23 5.96
N MET A 83 -2.34 10.87 6.03
CA MET A 83 -1.17 10.52 5.22
C MET A 83 0.06 10.31 6.08
N ALA A 84 0.77 9.20 5.86
CA ALA A 84 2.11 8.98 6.43
C ALA A 84 3.19 9.32 5.40
N ARG A 85 4.22 10.07 5.81
CA ARG A 85 5.35 10.50 4.97
C ARG A 85 6.66 10.38 5.75
N ARG A 86 7.74 10.03 5.04
CA ARG A 86 9.12 10.00 5.57
C ARG A 86 9.99 11.18 5.08
N GLY A 87 9.49 11.98 4.13
CA GLY A 87 10.20 13.09 3.50
C GLY A 87 9.42 13.65 2.29
N GLY A 88 10.11 14.28 1.35
CA GLY A 88 9.52 14.71 0.08
C GLY A 88 9.11 13.53 -0.81
N GLY A 89 8.19 13.76 -1.76
CA GLY A 89 7.68 12.74 -2.68
C GLY A 89 6.29 12.21 -2.31
N ALA A 90 5.95 11.03 -2.85
CA ALA A 90 4.66 10.39 -2.63
C ALA A 90 4.50 9.93 -1.16
N PRO A 91 3.27 9.95 -0.60
CA PRO A 91 3.00 9.36 0.70
C PRO A 91 3.28 7.86 0.74
N LEU A 92 3.71 7.35 1.90
CA LEU A 92 3.89 5.91 2.12
C LEU A 92 2.54 5.20 2.26
N ALA A 93 1.57 5.88 2.90
CA ALA A 93 0.24 5.38 3.12
C ALA A 93 -0.76 6.53 3.15
N VAL A 94 -1.98 6.28 2.66
CA VAL A 94 -3.08 7.25 2.62
C VAL A 94 -4.40 6.58 2.96
N LYS A 95 -5.10 7.13 3.95
CA LYS A 95 -6.46 6.73 4.30
C LYS A 95 -7.43 7.87 4.02
N ARG A 96 -8.48 7.56 3.26
CA ARG A 96 -9.60 8.48 2.98
C ARG A 96 -10.74 8.23 3.96
N VAL A 97 -11.23 9.28 4.60
CA VAL A 97 -12.37 9.24 5.53
C VAL A 97 -13.44 10.20 5.02
N ALA A 98 -14.61 9.66 4.67
CA ALA A 98 -15.72 10.44 4.10
C ALA A 98 -16.79 10.83 5.12
N ARG A 99 -16.81 10.20 6.30
CA ARG A 99 -17.74 10.52 7.39
C ARG A 99 -16.93 10.97 8.59
N LEU A 100 -16.93 12.28 8.84
CA LEU A 100 -16.19 12.90 9.92
C LEU A 100 -17.09 13.04 11.14
N ALA A 101 -16.61 12.61 12.30
CA ALA A 101 -17.29 12.77 13.58
C ALA A 101 -16.23 12.97 14.66
N PHE A 102 -16.11 14.19 15.19
CA PHE A 102 -15.03 14.52 16.13
C PHE A 102 -15.51 14.44 17.58
N PRO A 103 -14.65 13.99 18.51
CA PRO A 103 -13.33 13.39 18.27
C PRO A 103 -13.44 12.02 17.59
N MET A 104 -12.49 11.70 16.70
CA MET A 104 -12.43 10.37 16.05
C MET A 104 -11.09 9.71 16.22
N SER A 105 -11.13 8.40 16.44
CA SER A 105 -9.95 7.55 16.35
C SER A 105 -9.62 7.23 14.89
N TYR A 106 -8.32 7.11 14.59
CA TYR A 106 -7.85 6.60 13.32
C TYR A 106 -6.78 5.53 13.52
N THR A 107 -6.64 4.70 12.49
CA THR A 107 -5.59 3.71 12.35
C THR A 107 -5.14 3.71 10.90
N LEU A 108 -3.84 3.87 10.69
CA LEU A 108 -3.14 3.73 9.42
C LEU A 108 -2.30 2.45 9.51
N SER A 109 -2.41 1.58 8.51
CA SER A 109 -1.82 0.25 8.52
C SER A 109 -1.17 -0.08 7.17
N GLY A 110 -0.57 -1.27 7.07
CA GLY A 110 -0.09 -1.81 5.80
C GLY A 110 -1.14 -1.83 4.69
N ALA A 111 -2.43 -1.95 5.02
CA ALA A 111 -3.51 -1.93 4.04
C ALA A 111 -3.73 -0.54 3.40
N ASP A 112 -3.25 0.52 4.04
CA ASP A 112 -3.34 1.89 3.55
C ASP A 112 -2.09 2.28 2.73
N GLN A 113 -1.12 1.38 2.56
CA GLN A 113 0.12 1.66 1.82
C GLN A 113 -0.16 1.90 0.34
N MET A 114 0.54 2.90 -0.21
CA MET A 114 0.58 3.12 -1.65
C MET A 114 1.75 2.30 -2.21
N ALA A 115 1.49 1.50 -3.25
CA ALA A 115 2.58 0.87 -4.00
C ALA A 115 3.44 1.98 -4.64
N ALA A 116 4.76 1.92 -4.46
CA ALA A 116 5.66 2.70 -5.30
C ALA A 116 5.48 2.18 -6.73
N GLY A 117 5.04 3.06 -7.63
CA GLY A 117 4.89 2.74 -9.06
C GLY A 117 6.21 2.43 -9.73
#